data_AF-A0AA38G3T5-F1
#
_entry.id   AF-A0AA38G3T5-F1
#
_cell.length_a   1.000
_cell.length_b   1.000
_cell.length_c   1.000
_cell.angle_alpha   90.00
_cell.angle_beta   90.00
_cell.angle_gamma   90.00
#
_symmetry.space_group_name_H-M   'P 1'
#
loop_
_entity.id
_entity.type
_entity.pdbx_description
1 polymer ?
#
loop_
_entity_poly.entity_id
_entity_poly.type
_entity_poly.pdbx_seq_one_letter_code
_entity_poly.pdbx_strand_id
1 'polypeptide(L)'
;AVKRPWDEDPITLDEDFLKSTALEVVREKMLNYIHQEIPYEVDQRLIDWRELDDGSLRIEQHFIVHKHTHRRIIVGTKGSKI
;
A
#
# COMPACT_ATOMS: atom_id res chain seq x y z
N ALA A 1 -0.76 34.77 17.33
CA ALA A 1 -0.43 33.85 16.22
C ALA A 1 -1.43 34.09 15.09
N VAL A 2 -0.96 34.36 13.87
CA VAL A 2 -1.84 34.56 12.71
C VAL A 2 -2.40 33.19 12.31
N LYS A 3 -3.72 32.99 12.37
CA LYS A 3 -4.37 31.80 11.82
C LYS A 3 -4.28 31.89 10.29
N ARG A 4 -3.34 31.16 9.71
CA ARG A 4 -3.33 30.91 8.27
C ARG A 4 -4.36 29.80 7.99
N PRO A 5 -5.29 29.98 7.05
CA PRO A 5 -6.08 28.86 6.57
C PRO A 5 -5.13 27.82 5.96
N TRP A 6 -5.50 26.54 6.06
CA TRP A 6 -4.75 25.46 5.42
C TRP A 6 -4.76 25.67 3.89
N ASP A 7 -3.63 25.43 3.24
CA ASP A 7 -3.50 25.58 1.78
C ASP A 7 -4.28 24.48 1.02
N GLU A 8 -4.55 23.35 1.69
CA GLU A 8 -5.34 22.25 1.15
C GLU A 8 -6.58 21.99 2.02
N ASP A 9 -7.70 21.71 1.36
CA ASP A 9 -8.96 21.43 2.03
C ASP A 9 -8.93 19.98 2.56
N PRO A 10 -9.08 19.75 3.88
CA PRO A 10 -8.88 18.43 4.51
C PRO A 10 -9.86 17.33 4.07
N ILE A 11 -10.84 17.66 3.22
CA ILE A 11 -11.91 16.76 2.79
C ILE A 11 -11.78 16.39 1.30
N THR A 12 -10.91 17.07 0.55
CA THR A 12 -10.74 16.79 -0.88
C THR A 12 -10.14 15.40 -1.06
N LEU A 13 -10.90 14.52 -1.72
CA LEU A 13 -10.45 13.18 -2.11
C LEU A 13 -9.83 13.27 -3.50
N ASP A 14 -8.53 13.56 -3.52
CA ASP A 14 -7.74 13.51 -4.74
C ASP A 14 -7.35 12.08 -5.11
N GLU A 15 -7.04 11.86 -6.39
CA GLU A 15 -6.59 10.55 -6.88
C GLU A 15 -5.33 10.07 -6.16
N ASP A 16 -4.42 10.99 -5.82
CA ASP A 16 -3.21 10.68 -5.04
C ASP A 16 -3.52 10.25 -3.60
N PHE A 17 -4.57 10.81 -3.00
CA PHE A 17 -5.05 10.37 -1.68
C PHE A 17 -5.59 8.94 -1.74
N LEU A 18 -6.36 8.60 -2.78
CA LEU A 18 -6.86 7.24 -2.99
C LEU A 18 -5.72 6.23 -3.21
N LYS A 19 -4.71 6.61 -4.00
CA LYS A 19 -3.51 5.79 -4.23
C LYS A 19 -2.72 5.56 -2.95
N SER A 20 -2.49 6.62 -2.16
CA SER A 20 -1.82 6.54 -0.87
C SER A 20 -2.59 5.65 0.11
N THR A 21 -3.91 5.82 0.17
CA THR A 21 -4.79 4.98 1.01
C THR A 21 -4.70 3.51 0.61
N ALA A 22 -4.71 3.19 -0.69
CA ALA A 22 -4.56 1.82 -1.16
C ALA A 22 -3.20 1.19 -0.80
N LEU A 23 -2.13 1.98 -0.75
CA LEU A 23 -0.82 1.51 -0.29
C LEU A 23 -0.86 1.20 1.22
N GLU A 24 -1.42 2.12 2.01
CA GLU A 24 -1.47 2.00 3.47
C GLU A 24 -2.39 0.87 3.96
N VAL A 25 -3.55 0.65 3.32
CA VAL A 25 -4.44 -0.49 3.64
C VAL A 25 -3.71 -1.82 3.46
N VAL A 26 -2.95 -1.94 2.38
CA VAL A 26 -2.18 -3.14 2.09
C VAL A 26 -1.03 -3.29 3.09
N ARG A 27 -0.37 -2.18 3.48
CA ARG A 27 0.67 -2.16 4.51
C ARG A 27 0.15 -2.58 5.88
N GLU A 28 -1.03 -2.10 6.29
CA GLU A 28 -1.68 -2.50 7.54
C GLU A 28 -1.96 -4.00 7.53
N LYS A 29 -2.53 -4.51 6.44
CA LYS A 29 -2.81 -5.94 6.29
C LYS A 29 -1.53 -6.77 6.39
N MET A 30 -0.46 -6.31 5.74
CA MET A 30 0.86 -6.92 5.78
C MET A 30 1.44 -6.96 7.20
N LEU A 31 1.37 -5.85 7.95
CA LEU A 31 1.84 -5.75 9.34
C LEU A 31 1.13 -6.76 10.25
N ASN A 32 -0.17 -6.97 10.07
CA ASN A 32 -0.92 -7.98 10.83
C ASN A 32 -0.38 -9.41 10.65
N TYR A 33 0.20 -9.72 9.48
CA TYR A 33 0.77 -11.03 9.20
C TYR A 33 2.26 -11.16 9.55
N ILE A 34 2.98 -10.04 9.71
CA ILE A 34 4.42 -10.02 9.95
C ILE A 34 4.69 -9.63 11.40
N HIS A 35 4.84 -10.62 12.28
CA HIS A 35 5.08 -10.38 13.71
C HIS A 35 6.55 -10.03 14.08
N GLN A 36 7.49 -9.93 13.12
CA GLN A 36 8.95 -9.90 13.41
C GLN A 36 9.78 -8.89 12.55
N GLU A 37 9.35 -7.64 12.37
CA GLU A 37 10.20 -6.53 11.87
C GLU A 37 10.83 -6.65 10.46
N ILE A 38 10.04 -7.06 9.47
CA ILE A 38 10.43 -7.00 8.05
C ILE A 38 10.09 -5.68 7.29
N PRO A 39 9.22 -4.74 7.76
CA PRO A 39 8.65 -3.74 6.86
C PRO A 39 9.60 -2.71 6.24
N TYR A 40 10.69 -2.33 6.92
CA TYR A 40 11.52 -1.21 6.46
C TYR A 40 12.34 -1.52 5.20
N GLU A 41 12.61 -2.81 4.92
CA GLU A 41 13.36 -3.25 3.73
C GLU A 41 12.44 -3.64 2.55
N VAL A 42 11.12 -3.38 2.64
CA VAL A 42 10.17 -3.67 1.57
C VAL A 42 9.75 -2.38 0.87
N ASP A 43 10.06 -2.30 -0.42
CA ASP A 43 9.61 -1.22 -1.30
C ASP A 43 8.24 -1.63 -1.89
N GLN A 44 7.18 -0.87 -1.60
CA GLN A 44 5.85 -1.07 -2.18
C GLN A 44 5.62 -0.01 -3.26
N ARG A 45 5.32 -0.43 -4.48
CA ARG A 45 5.11 0.46 -5.63
C ARG A 45 3.79 0.19 -6.29
N LEU A 46 3.01 1.23 -6.52
CA LEU A 46 1.84 1.18 -7.38
C LEU A 46 2.31 1.18 -8.85
N ILE A 47 1.92 0.16 -9.60
CA ILE A 47 2.31 -0.03 -11.00
C ILE A 47 1.19 0.39 -11.95
N ASP A 48 -0.05 0.01 -11.64
CA ASP A 48 -1.21 0.28 -12.47
C ASP A 48 -2.40 0.69 -11.60
N TRP A 49 -3.13 1.67 -12.07
CA TRP A 49 -4.38 2.15 -11.47
C TRP A 49 -5.35 2.40 -12.61
N ARG A 50 -6.28 1.48 -12.82
CA ARG A 50 -7.21 1.57 -13.95
C ARG A 50 -8.61 1.14 -13.58
N GLU A 51 -9.56 1.92 -14.05
CA GLU A 51 -10.97 1.53 -14.07
C GLU A 51 -11.20 0.60 -15.26
N LEU A 52 -11.85 -0.53 -14.99
CA LEU A 52 -12.23 -1.51 -16.00
C LEU A 52 -13.62 -1.17 -16.55
N ASP A 53 -13.94 -1.70 -17.73
CA ASP A 53 -15.19 -1.39 -18.43
C ASP A 53 -16.46 -1.83 -17.66
N ASP A 54 -16.31 -2.73 -16.69
CA ASP A 54 -17.37 -3.17 -15.79
C ASP A 54 -17.57 -2.25 -14.57
N GLY A 55 -16.81 -1.16 -14.49
CA GLY A 55 -16.83 -0.21 -13.37
C GLY A 55 -16.00 -0.67 -12.16
N SER A 56 -15.26 -1.78 -12.27
CA SER A 56 -14.36 -2.21 -11.21
C SER A 56 -13.02 -1.49 -11.28
N LEU A 57 -12.38 -1.27 -10.12
CA LEU A 57 -11.08 -0.64 -10.03
C LEU A 57 -10.00 -1.71 -9.86
N ARG A 58 -9.06 -1.79 -10.82
CA ARG A 58 -7.88 -2.63 -10.73
C ARG A 58 -6.70 -1.81 -10.21
N ILE A 59 -6.18 -2.26 -9.07
CA ILE A 59 -5.01 -1.68 -8.40
C ILE A 59 -3.90 -2.73 -8.43
N GLU A 60 -2.81 -2.45 -9.15
CA GLU A 60 -1.67 -3.35 -9.26
C GLU A 60 -0.48 -2.80 -8.44
N GLN A 61 -0.04 -3.57 -7.45
CA GLN A 61 1.04 -3.18 -6.54
C GLN A 61 2.14 -4.23 -6.52
N HIS A 62 3.38 -3.77 -6.58
CA HIS A 62 4.57 -4.61 -6.50
C HIS A 62 5.27 -4.43 -5.16
N PHE A 63 5.69 -5.55 -4.57
CA PHE A 63 6.55 -5.57 -3.39
C PHE A 63 7.94 -6.02 -3.79
N ILE A 64 8.90 -5.11 -3.65
CA ILE A 64 10.31 -5.35 -3.93
C ILE A 64 10.99 -5.62 -2.59
N VAL A 65 11.68 -6.75 -2.49
CA VAL A 65 12.41 -7.15 -1.29
C VAL A 65 13.84 -7.51 -1.62
N HIS A 66 14.78 -7.01 -0.82
CA HIS A 66 16.20 -7.27 -1.02
C HIS A 66 16.63 -8.65 -0.54
N LYS A 67 15.97 -9.20 0.50
CA LYS A 67 16.32 -10.50 1.11
C LYS A 67 15.30 -11.57 0.78
N HIS A 68 15.77 -12.75 0.39
CA HIS A 68 14.91 -13.90 0.09
C HIS A 68 14.11 -14.39 1.31
N THR A 69 14.67 -14.28 2.52
CA THR A 69 13.97 -14.60 3.77
C THR A 69 12.70 -13.78 3.95
N HIS A 70 12.75 -12.48 3.59
CA HIS A 70 11.60 -11.59 3.67
C HIS A 70 10.52 -12.01 2.69
N ARG A 71 10.90 -12.35 1.44
CA ARG A 71 9.96 -12.90 0.46
C ARG A 71 9.19 -14.11 0.99
N ARG A 72 9.89 -15.05 1.64
CA ARG A 72 9.25 -16.26 2.19
C ARG A 72 8.25 -15.95 3.30
N ILE A 73 8.52 -14.93 4.12
CA ILE A 73 7.64 -14.55 5.23
C ILE A 73 6.39 -13.82 4.72
N ILE A 74 6.56 -12.99 3.68
CA ILE A 74 5.47 -12.25 3.03
C ILE A 74 4.54 -13.20 2.27
N VAL A 75 5.09 -14.11 1.46
CA VAL A 75 4.29 -15.11 0.74
C VAL A 75 3.66 -16.12 1.71
N GLY A 76 4.31 -16.39 2.84
CA GLY A 76 3.89 -17.40 3.80
C GLY A 76 4.07 -18.83 3.28
N THR A 77 3.72 -19.81 4.11
CA THR A 77 3.79 -21.23 3.73
C THR A 77 2.79 -21.50 2.60
N LYS A 78 3.25 -21.99 1.44
CA LYS A 78 2.40 -22.27 0.27
C LYS A 78 1.54 -21.10 -0.25
N GLY A 79 1.93 -19.84 0.02
CA GLY A 79 1.14 -18.68 -0.43
C GLY A 79 -0.01 -18.29 0.50
N SER A 80 -0.13 -18.87 1.71
CA SER A 80 -1.28 -18.63 2.58
C SER A 80 -1.40 -17.21 3.17
N LYS A 81 -0.44 -16.31 2.90
CA LYS A 81 -0.42 -14.94 3.42
C LYS A 81 -0.66 -13.86 2.37
N ILE A 82 -0.91 -14.24 1.12
CA ILE A 82 -1.20 -13.36 -0.02
C ILE A 82 -2.52 -13.75 -0.69
#